data_AF-A0AA37KYV0-F1
#
_entry.id   AF-A0AA37KYV0-F1
#
_cell.length_a   1.000
_cell.length_b   1.000
_cell.length_c   1.000
_cell.angle_alpha   90.00
_cell.angle_beta   90.00
_cell.angle_gamma   90.00
#
_symmetry.space_group_name_H-M   'P 1'
#
loop_
_entity.id
_entity.type
_entity.pdbx_description
1 polymer ?
#
loop_
_entity_poly.entity_id
_entity_poly.type
_entity_poly.pdbx_seq_one_letter_code
_entity_poly.pdbx_strand_id
1 'polypeptide(L)' 'MNPSVAHAALIATFKRAEADAAHKFALIKAAAVKGPKAVQAASETAAKAAKRRDSYAKKLGNLGVSLKD' A
#
# COMPACT_ATOMS: atom_id res chain seq x y z
N MET A 1 13.27 2.47 23.50
CA MET A 1 12.14 2.30 22.56
C MET A 1 11.48 0.96 22.85
N ASN A 2 10.20 0.94 23.19
CA ASN A 2 9.50 -0.32 23.50
C ASN A 2 9.11 -1.03 22.18
N PRO A 3 9.44 -2.32 22.00
CA PRO A 3 9.16 -3.05 20.76
C PRO A 3 7.66 -3.06 20.39
N SER A 4 6.77 -3.04 21.39
CA SER A 4 5.32 -2.94 21.19
C SER A 4 4.89 -1.65 20.47
N VAL A 5 5.50 -0.50 20.80
CA VAL A 5 5.20 0.79 20.15
C VAL A 5 5.70 0.80 18.70
N ALA A 6 6.86 0.21 18.45
CA ALA A 6 7.41 0.07 17.09
C ALA A 6 6.53 -0.83 16.20
N HIS A 7 5.99 -1.92 16.76
CA HIS A 7 5.06 -2.80 16.06
C HIS A 7 3.74 -2.08 15.74
N ALA A 8 3.16 -1.35 16.70
CA ALA A 8 1.95 -0.56 16.49
C ALA A 8 2.14 0.51 15.39
N ALA A 9 3.29 1.19 15.38
CA ALA A 9 3.63 2.18 14.36
C ALA A 9 3.78 1.54 12.97
N LEU A 10 4.40 0.35 12.88
CA LEU A 10 4.54 -0.39 11.63
C LEU A 10 3.18 -0.87 11.09
N ILE A 11 2.30 -1.37 11.96
CA ILE A 11 0.92 -1.75 11.60
C ILE A 11 0.14 -0.53 11.07
N ALA A 12 0.21 0.61 11.77
CA ALA A 12 -0.44 1.84 11.31
C ALA A 12 0.10 2.31 9.95
N THR A 13 1.41 2.15 9.73
CA THR A 13 2.05 2.47 8.44
C THR A 13 1.58 1.53 7.33
N PHE A 14 1.47 0.23 7.63
CA PHE A 14 0.92 -0.75 6.70
C PHE A 14 -0.52 -0.39 6.30
N LYS A 15 -1.41 -0.10 7.26
CA LYS A 15 -2.81 0.27 6.98
C LYS A 15 -2.92 1.52 6.10
N ARG A 16 -2.08 2.52 6.33
CA ARG A 16 -2.01 3.71 5.46
C ARG A 16 -1.53 3.37 4.04
N ALA A 17 -0.53 2.49 3.92
CA ALA A 17 -0.03 2.05 2.62
C ALA A 17 -1.07 1.22 1.85
N GLU A 18 -1.88 0.44 2.56
CA GLU A 18 -3.01 -0.30 1.98
C GLU A 18 -4.09 0.65 1.45
N ALA A 19 -4.51 1.62 2.25
CA ALA A 19 -5.47 2.64 1.83
C ALA A 19 -4.95 3.46 0.63
N ASP A 20 -3.66 3.84 0.64
CA ASP A 20 -3.00 4.52 -0.49
C ASP A 20 -3.02 3.69 -1.77
N ALA A 21 -2.70 2.39 -1.67
CA ALA A 21 -2.75 1.48 -2.80
C ALA A 21 -4.18 1.37 -3.35
N ALA A 22 -5.18 1.13 -2.49
CA ALA A 22 -6.58 1.04 -2.88
C ALA A 22 -7.08 2.32 -3.57
N HIS A 23 -6.74 3.50 -3.03
CA HIS A 23 -7.08 4.79 -3.62
C HIS A 23 -6.45 4.95 -5.01
N LYS A 24 -5.16 4.63 -5.17
CA LYS A 24 -4.47 4.71 -6.46
C LYS A 24 -5.02 3.73 -7.50
N PHE A 25 -5.45 2.54 -7.08
CA PHE A 25 -6.16 1.62 -7.98
C PHE A 25 -7.51 2.19 -8.42
N ALA A 26 -8.25 2.84 -7.53
CA ALA A 26 -9.51 3.50 -7.90
C ALA A 26 -9.29 4.66 -8.91
N LEU A 27 -8.16 5.39 -8.78
CA LEU A 27 -7.80 6.45 -9.73
C LEU A 27 -7.52 5.96 -11.16
N ILE A 28 -7.20 4.67 -11.36
CA ILE A 28 -7.02 4.11 -12.71
C ILE A 28 -8.32 4.24 -13.52
N LYS A 29 -9.47 3.96 -12.89
CA LYS A 29 -10.79 4.11 -13.53
C LYS A 29 -11.06 5.58 -13.88
N ALA A 30 -10.73 6.50 -12.98
CA ALA A 30 -10.84 7.93 -13.23
C ALA A 30 -9.86 8.42 -14.32
N ALA A 31 -8.70 7.77 -14.49
CA ALA A 31 -7.74 8.10 -15.55
C ALA A 31 -8.21 7.63 -16.94
N ALA A 32 -9.17 6.71 -17.02
CA ALA A 32 -9.69 6.21 -18.30
C ALA A 32 -10.26 7.34 -19.18
N VAL A 33 -10.88 8.37 -18.58
CA VAL A 33 -11.42 9.53 -19.32
C VAL A 33 -10.34 10.41 -19.96
N LYS A 34 -9.07 10.25 -19.56
CA LYS A 34 -7.91 11.01 -20.06
C LYS A 34 -7.11 10.24 -21.11
N GLY A 35 -7.49 9.00 -21.43
CA GLY A 35 -6.85 8.17 -22.44
C GLY A 35 -5.77 7.20 -21.92
N PRO A 36 -5.22 6.36 -22.81
CA PRO A 36 -4.42 5.19 -22.43
C PRO A 36 -3.11 5.52 -21.71
N LYS A 37 -2.44 6.63 -22.06
CA LYS A 37 -1.23 7.08 -21.37
C LYS A 37 -1.49 7.44 -19.90
N ALA A 38 -2.64 8.07 -19.61
CA ALA A 38 -3.02 8.41 -18.24
C ALA A 38 -3.34 7.15 -17.42
N VAL A 39 -4.02 6.18 -18.03
CA VAL A 39 -4.27 4.86 -17.42
C VAL A 39 -2.95 4.14 -17.10
N GLN A 40 -1.99 4.16 -18.03
CA GLN A 40 -0.67 3.56 -17.81
C GLN A 40 0.06 4.22 -16.63
N ALA A 41 0.15 5.56 -16.60
CA ALA A 41 0.78 6.28 -15.51
C ALA A 41 0.10 6.05 -14.15
N ALA A 42 -1.24 6.00 -14.13
CA ALA A 42 -2.01 5.67 -12.93
C ALA A 42 -1.74 4.23 -12.46
N SER A 43 -1.67 3.28 -13.40
CA SER A 43 -1.37 1.87 -13.13
C SER A 43 0.03 1.67 -12.57
N GLU A 44 1.05 2.33 -13.13
CA GLU A 44 2.41 2.31 -12.60
C GLU A 44 2.48 2.90 -11.18
N THR A 45 1.72 3.96 -10.93
CA THR A 45 1.63 4.59 -9.60
C THR A 45 0.95 3.68 -8.59
N ALA A 46 -0.14 3.02 -8.96
CA ALA A 46 -0.81 2.02 -8.14
C ALA A 46 0.09 0.82 -7.85
N ALA A 47 0.82 0.33 -8.86
CA ALA A 47 1.78 -0.77 -8.69
C ALA A 47 2.92 -0.42 -7.74
N LYS A 48 3.46 0.81 -7.79
CA LYS A 48 4.48 1.29 -6.83
C LYS A 48 3.91 1.36 -5.41
N ALA A 49 2.66 1.80 -5.24
CA ALA A 49 2.00 1.82 -3.93
C ALA A 49 1.76 0.41 -3.37
N ALA A 50 1.31 -0.52 -4.21
CA ALA A 50 1.18 -1.93 -3.84
C ALA A 50 2.51 -2.52 -3.36
N LYS A 51 3.62 -2.29 -4.08
CA LYS A 51 4.96 -2.71 -3.65
C LYS A 51 5.36 -2.14 -2.29
N ARG A 52 4.98 -0.90 -1.97
CA ARG A 52 5.21 -0.31 -0.64
C ARG A 52 4.41 -1.03 0.43
N ARG A 53 3.11 -1.28 0.20
CA ARG A 53 2.26 -2.09 1.09
C ARG A 53 2.89 -3.46 1.35
N ASP A 54 3.32 -4.16 0.29
CA ASP A 54 3.88 -5.51 0.39
C ASP A 54 5.22 -5.52 1.14
N SER A 55 6.03 -4.46 1.00
CA SER A 55 7.26 -4.29 1.81
C SER A 55 6.95 -4.18 3.30
N TYR A 56 5.91 -3.42 3.68
CA TYR A 56 5.47 -3.35 5.07
C TYR A 56 4.85 -4.66 5.56
N ALA A 57 4.06 -5.35 4.72
CA ALA A 57 3.52 -6.67 5.02
C ALA A 57 4.65 -7.67 5.31
N LYS A 58 5.70 -7.69 4.49
CA LYS A 58 6.89 -8.53 4.70
C LYS A 58 7.59 -8.20 6.02
N LYS A 59 7.74 -6.91 6.35
CA LYS A 59 8.31 -6.48 7.64
C LYS A 59 7.46 -6.98 8.82
N LEU A 60 6.14 -6.94 8.71
CA LEU A 60 5.23 -7.44 9.75
C LEU A 60 5.29 -8.97 9.87
N GLY A 61 5.34 -9.68 8.75
CA GLY A 61 5.52 -11.14 8.72
C GLY A 61 6.84 -11.58 9.37
N ASN A 62 7.95 -10.89 9.09
CA ASN A 62 9.24 -11.15 9.74
C ASN A 62 9.21 -10.93 11.26
N LEU A 63 8.30 -10.10 11.76
CA LEU A 63 8.10 -9.85 13.19
C LEU A 63 7.09 -10.83 13.83
N GLY A 64 6.60 -11.82 13.08
CA GLY A 64 5.56 -12.75 13.52
C GLY A 64 4.19 -12.09 13.72
N VAL A 65 4.02 -10.83 13.27
CA VAL A 65 2.75 -10.12 13.33
C VAL A 65 1.91 -10.60 12.14
N SER A 66 1.06 -11.61 12.38
CA SER A 66 0.00 -11.94 11.44
C SER A 66 -1.00 -10.81 11.44
N LEU A 67 -0.98 -10.02 10.37
CA LEU A 67 -2.11 -9.21 9.97
C LEU A 67 -3.22 -10.17 9.57
N LYS A 68 -4.05 -10.54 10.54
CA LYS A 68 -5.31 -11.24 10.26
C LYS A 68 -6.14 -10.29 9.39
N ASP A 69 -6.61 -10.82 8.28
CA ASP A 69 -7.61 -10.23 7.39
C ASP A 69 -8.75 -9.58 8.19
#